data_AF-A0A3S0KAB2-F1
#
_entry.id   AF-A0A3S0KAB2-F1
#
_cell.length_a   1.000
_cell.length_b   1.000
_cell.length_c   1.000
_cell.angle_alpha   90.00
_cell.angle_beta   90.00
_cell.angle_gamma   90.00
#
_symmetry.space_group_name_H-M   'P 1'
#
loop_
_entity.id
_entity.type
_entity.pdbx_description
1 polymer ?
#
loop_
_entity_poly.entity_id
_entity_poly.type
_entity_poly.pdbx_seq_one_letter_code
_entity_poly.pdbx_strand_id
1 'polypeptide(L)'
;MTRPLRTAPRLEHHSLSIYENIWLVIGLLIQLVLFVGVMASLVSGTSPLTQDNTAGHNHLAGVTNGRVDPANLQATAFGKPGLYLQDDGSYQAIVVAKAFAFDPPFLRVPAGRDVTFHVTAQDVVHGYYVHGTNINVDLMPGQVASFKSSFDTPGEYNVICYEYCGIGHHNMINKIIVEPAGTDVPTVNAPATTAQTATQETAP
;
A
#
# COMPACT_ATOMS: atom_id res chain seq x y z
N MET A 1 5.90 59.11 -22.98
CA MET A 1 4.48 58.79 -23.22
C MET A 1 4.04 57.75 -22.20
N THR A 2 3.34 58.16 -21.14
CA THR A 2 2.77 57.26 -20.12
C THR A 2 1.29 57.07 -20.42
N ARG A 3 0.90 55.85 -20.81
CA ARG A 3 -0.49 55.49 -21.06
C ARG A 3 -1.25 55.54 -19.71
N PRO A 4 -2.35 56.30 -19.58
CA PRO A 4 -3.10 56.35 -18.33
C PRO A 4 -3.62 54.95 -18.00
N LEU A 5 -3.36 54.49 -16.77
CA LEU A 5 -3.91 53.24 -16.26
C LEU A 5 -5.43 53.35 -16.25
N ARG A 6 -6.10 52.49 -17.00
CA ARG A 6 -7.57 52.43 -17.05
C ARG A 6 -8.04 51.92 -15.69
N THR A 7 -8.58 52.80 -14.86
CA THR A 7 -9.23 52.41 -13.60
C THR A 7 -10.46 51.59 -13.95
N ALA A 8 -10.50 50.33 -13.52
CA ALA A 8 -11.66 49.47 -13.70
C ALA A 8 -12.90 50.13 -13.05
N PRO A 9 -14.08 50.04 -13.66
CA PRO A 9 -15.30 50.59 -13.07
C PRO A 9 -15.57 49.92 -11.73
N ARG A 10 -15.79 50.72 -10.68
CA ARG A 10 -16.16 50.22 -9.36
C ARG A 10 -17.55 49.60 -9.47
N LEU A 11 -17.68 48.32 -9.17
CA LEU A 11 -18.97 47.65 -9.10
C LEU A 11 -19.74 48.16 -7.88
N GLU A 12 -21.02 48.49 -8.05
CA GLU A 12 -21.93 48.86 -6.97
C GLU A 12 -22.16 47.66 -6.04
N HIS A 13 -22.36 47.91 -4.74
CA HIS A 13 -22.51 46.85 -3.72
C HIS A 13 -23.56 45.79 -4.10
N HIS A 14 -24.67 46.21 -4.69
CA HIS A 14 -25.72 45.30 -5.16
C HIS A 14 -25.21 44.34 -6.26
N SER A 15 -24.46 44.85 -7.23
CA SER A 15 -23.88 44.00 -8.30
C SER A 15 -22.84 43.02 -7.76
N LEU A 16 -22.01 43.44 -6.79
CA LEU A 16 -21.04 42.56 -6.13
C LEU A 16 -21.72 41.38 -5.43
N SER A 17 -22.81 41.63 -4.69
CA SER A 17 -23.54 40.56 -3.97
C SER A 17 -24.15 39.50 -4.91
N ILE A 18 -24.57 39.88 -6.13
CA ILE A 18 -25.09 38.92 -7.12
C ILE A 18 -23.96 38.02 -7.64
N TYR A 19 -22.82 38.60 -8.02
CA TYR A 19 -21.67 37.83 -8.48
C TYR A 19 -21.10 36.94 -7.38
N GLU A 20 -21.08 37.41 -6.13
CA GLU A 20 -20.68 36.62 -4.97
C GLU A 20 -21.59 35.40 -4.78
N ASN A 21 -22.91 35.58 -4.78
CA ASN A 21 -23.85 34.47 -4.65
C ASN A 21 -23.71 33.46 -5.81
N ILE A 22 -23.54 33.92 -7.05
CA ILE A 22 -23.30 33.05 -8.20
C ILE A 22 -21.99 32.26 -8.03
N TRP A 23 -20.91 32.92 -7.63
CA TRP A 23 -19.61 32.27 -7.39
C TRP A 23 -19.70 31.20 -6.29
N LEU A 24 -20.38 31.52 -5.19
CA LEU A 24 -20.58 30.58 -4.09
C LEU A 24 -21.44 29.37 -4.50
N VAL A 25 -22.51 29.59 -5.26
CA VAL A 25 -23.35 28.49 -5.78
C VAL A 25 -22.56 27.62 -6.74
N ILE A 26 -21.83 28.21 -7.70
CA ILE A 26 -20.98 27.45 -8.63
C ILE A 26 -19.91 26.66 -7.85
N GLY A 27 -19.23 27.30 -6.90
CA GLY A 27 -18.23 26.66 -6.05
C GLY A 27 -18.81 25.49 -5.25
N LEU A 28 -20.00 25.66 -4.66
CA LEU A 28 -20.69 24.61 -3.94
C LEU A 28 -21.08 23.44 -4.86
N LEU A 29 -21.59 23.72 -6.06
CA LEU A 29 -21.95 22.68 -7.03
C LEU A 29 -20.74 21.89 -7.49
N ILE A 30 -19.63 22.56 -7.81
CA ILE A 30 -18.36 21.91 -8.17
C ILE A 30 -17.86 21.05 -7.00
N GLN A 31 -17.88 21.60 -5.78
CA GLN A 31 -17.48 20.88 -4.58
C GLN A 31 -18.32 19.62 -4.36
N LEU A 32 -19.64 19.69 -4.53
CA LEU A 32 -20.53 18.53 -4.38
C LEU A 32 -20.27 17.47 -5.44
N VAL A 33 -20.09 17.87 -6.71
CA VAL A 33 -19.78 16.93 -7.80
C VAL A 33 -18.44 16.22 -7.55
N LEU A 34 -17.39 16.97 -7.20
CA LEU A 34 -16.08 16.39 -6.89
C LEU A 34 -16.14 15.49 -5.65
N PHE A 35 -16.85 15.91 -4.60
CA PHE A 35 -17.01 15.13 -3.38
C PHE A 35 -17.71 13.80 -3.64
N VAL A 36 -18.81 13.80 -4.41
CA VAL A 36 -19.52 12.58 -4.79
C VAL A 36 -18.62 11.70 -5.66
N GLY A 37 -17.86 12.26 -6.59
CA GLY A 37 -16.90 11.52 -7.41
C GLY A 37 -15.82 10.83 -6.59
N VAL A 38 -15.22 11.54 -5.63
CA VAL A 38 -14.22 10.99 -4.71
C VAL A 38 -14.81 9.87 -3.86
N MET A 39 -16.00 10.09 -3.29
CA MET A 39 -16.68 9.07 -2.47
C MET A 39 -17.02 7.82 -3.29
N ALA A 40 -17.49 7.97 -4.53
CA ALA A 40 -17.74 6.85 -5.43
C ALA A 40 -16.45 6.05 -5.73
N SER A 41 -15.32 6.74 -5.92
CA SER A 41 -14.00 6.12 -6.13
C SER A 41 -13.56 5.29 -4.92
N LEU A 42 -13.74 5.82 -3.70
CA LEU A 42 -13.40 5.12 -2.45
C LEU A 42 -14.25 3.85 -2.27
N VAL A 43 -15.55 3.92 -2.54
CA VAL A 43 -16.47 2.77 -2.43
C VAL A 43 -16.17 1.71 -3.49
N SER A 44 -15.66 2.11 -4.66
CA SER A 44 -15.33 1.20 -5.77
C SER A 44 -14.02 0.42 -5.56
N GLY A 45 -13.37 0.54 -4.39
CA GLY A 45 -12.17 -0.23 -4.05
C GLY A 45 -10.92 0.16 -4.84
N THR A 46 -10.93 1.33 -5.50
CA THR A 46 -9.76 1.86 -6.20
C THR A 46 -8.61 2.16 -5.24
N SER A 47 -8.92 2.53 -3.99
CA SER A 47 -7.94 2.70 -2.91
C SER A 47 -7.98 1.48 -2.01
N PRO A 48 -6.85 0.86 -1.65
CA PRO A 48 -6.83 -0.22 -0.69
C PRO A 48 -7.29 0.33 0.66
N LEU A 49 -8.52 0.01 1.05
CA LEU A 49 -9.01 0.29 2.39
C LEU A 49 -8.27 -0.68 3.33
N THR A 50 -7.56 -0.13 4.31
CA THR A 50 -7.14 -0.93 5.47
C THR A 50 -8.38 -1.49 6.12
N GLN A 51 -8.55 -2.80 6.04
CA GLN A 51 -9.65 -3.47 6.71
C GLN A 51 -9.33 -3.45 8.20
N ASP A 52 -10.20 -2.81 8.97
CA ASP A 52 -10.30 -3.08 10.39
C ASP A 52 -10.55 -4.59 10.54
N ASN A 53 -9.69 -5.24 11.33
CA ASN A 53 -9.65 -6.69 11.50
C ASN A 53 -10.91 -7.26 12.22
N THR A 54 -12.03 -6.55 12.16
CA THR A 54 -13.36 -6.86 12.68
C THR A 54 -14.21 -7.63 11.66
N ALA A 55 -13.83 -7.65 10.37
CA ALA A 55 -14.55 -8.37 9.32
C ALA A 55 -13.63 -9.31 8.52
N GLY A 56 -13.13 -10.37 9.18
CA GLY A 56 -12.43 -11.44 8.48
C GLY A 56 -11.56 -12.27 9.42
N HIS A 57 -11.75 -13.59 9.39
CA HIS A 57 -11.11 -14.60 10.23
C HIS A 57 -9.60 -14.79 10.00
N ASN A 58 -8.83 -13.71 9.84
CA ASN A 58 -7.37 -13.78 9.72
C ASN A 58 -6.78 -13.79 11.14
N HIS A 59 -6.85 -14.95 11.81
CA HIS A 59 -6.26 -15.12 13.14
C HIS A 59 -4.72 -15.22 13.02
N LEU A 60 -4.05 -14.10 12.69
CA LEU A 60 -2.59 -14.05 12.69
C LEU A 60 -2.09 -14.36 14.10
N ALA A 61 -1.19 -15.34 14.20
CA ALA A 61 -0.61 -15.72 15.48
C ALA A 61 0.05 -14.51 16.15
N GLY A 62 -0.34 -14.22 17.40
CA GLY A 62 0.19 -13.10 18.17
C GLY A 62 -0.40 -11.72 17.81
N VAL A 63 -1.44 -11.66 16.97
CA VAL A 63 -2.17 -10.42 16.65
C VAL A 63 -3.55 -10.46 17.28
N THR A 64 -3.89 -9.44 18.07
CA THR A 64 -5.19 -9.31 18.72
C THR A 64 -5.81 -7.96 18.36
N ASN A 65 -6.99 -7.96 17.72
CA ASN A 65 -7.67 -6.75 17.26
C ASN A 65 -6.77 -5.84 16.41
N GLY A 66 -5.94 -6.42 15.54
CA GLY A 66 -4.98 -5.68 14.72
C GLY A 66 -3.79 -5.10 15.46
N ARG A 67 -3.57 -5.49 16.73
CA ARG A 67 -2.43 -5.06 17.53
C ARG A 67 -1.44 -6.20 17.70
N VAL A 68 -0.17 -5.85 17.74
CA VAL A 68 0.95 -6.78 17.95
C VAL A 68 1.94 -6.14 18.92
N ASP A 69 2.71 -6.92 19.65
CA ASP A 69 3.81 -6.38 20.47
C ASP A 69 5.05 -6.12 19.59
N PRO A 70 5.43 -4.85 19.33
CA PRO A 70 6.58 -4.55 18.48
C PRO A 70 7.90 -5.04 19.08
N ALA A 71 7.99 -5.19 20.41
CA ALA A 71 9.18 -5.69 21.07
C ALA A 71 9.35 -7.22 20.91
N ASN A 72 8.27 -7.94 20.60
CA ASN A 72 8.26 -9.40 20.54
C ASN A 72 7.65 -9.94 19.23
N LEU A 73 7.90 -9.28 18.10
CA LEU A 73 7.40 -9.71 16.79
C LEU A 73 7.84 -11.14 16.42
N GLN A 74 8.99 -11.60 16.92
CA GLN A 74 9.53 -12.93 16.62
C GLN A 74 8.66 -14.09 17.14
N ALA A 75 7.87 -13.86 18.20
CA ALA A 75 6.92 -14.84 18.73
C ALA A 75 5.56 -14.82 18.01
N THR A 76 5.42 -14.01 16.96
CA THR A 76 4.16 -13.81 16.22
C THR A 76 4.32 -14.25 14.77
N ALA A 77 3.27 -14.10 13.96
CA ALA A 77 3.33 -14.34 12.51
C ALA A 77 4.42 -13.51 11.81
N PHE A 78 4.80 -12.37 12.38
CA PHE A 78 5.87 -11.49 11.88
C PHE A 78 7.29 -12.00 12.16
N GLY A 79 7.47 -13.09 12.91
CA GLY A 79 8.78 -13.72 13.10
C GLY A 79 9.31 -14.43 11.86
N LYS A 80 8.45 -14.71 10.87
CA LYS A 80 8.83 -15.28 9.57
C LYS A 80 8.16 -14.50 8.43
N PRO A 81 8.66 -13.30 8.08
CA PRO A 81 8.11 -12.53 6.97
C PRO A 81 8.24 -13.26 5.63
N GLY A 82 7.32 -12.99 4.71
CA GLY A 82 7.30 -13.62 3.38
C GLY A 82 5.89 -13.82 2.83
N LEU A 83 5.80 -14.53 1.70
CA LEU A 83 4.53 -14.89 1.07
C LEU A 83 4.09 -16.27 1.55
N TYR A 84 2.80 -16.42 1.85
CA TYR A 84 2.17 -17.67 2.26
C TYR A 84 1.01 -17.98 1.30
N LEU A 85 0.89 -19.25 0.90
CA LEU A 85 -0.28 -19.75 0.18
C LEU A 85 -1.27 -20.31 1.21
N GLN A 86 -2.47 -19.76 1.26
CA GLN A 86 -3.51 -20.25 2.16
C GLN A 86 -4.23 -21.46 1.54
N ASP A 87 -4.90 -22.26 2.38
CA ASP A 87 -5.62 -23.46 1.95
C ASP A 87 -6.75 -23.16 0.95
N ASP A 88 -7.28 -21.93 0.96
CA ASP A 88 -8.29 -21.44 0.03
C ASP A 88 -7.73 -20.97 -1.32
N GLY A 89 -6.41 -21.06 -1.52
CA GLY A 89 -5.73 -20.61 -2.73
C GLY A 89 -5.50 -19.10 -2.82
N SER A 90 -5.75 -18.35 -1.75
CA SER A 90 -5.39 -16.94 -1.62
C SER A 90 -3.94 -16.78 -1.13
N TYR A 91 -3.34 -15.63 -1.44
CA TYR A 91 -1.99 -15.31 -0.99
C TYR A 91 -2.02 -14.35 0.20
N GLN A 92 -1.17 -14.62 1.18
CA GLN A 92 -0.96 -13.73 2.33
C GLN A 92 0.50 -13.28 2.35
N ALA A 93 0.74 -11.98 2.36
CA ALA A 93 2.07 -11.39 2.45
C ALA A 93 2.28 -10.80 3.84
N ILE A 94 3.31 -11.26 4.55
CA ILE A 94 3.70 -10.72 5.86
C ILE A 94 4.99 -9.92 5.68
N VAL A 95 4.97 -8.66 6.05
CA VAL A 95 6.10 -7.73 5.88
C VAL A 95 6.35 -6.96 7.17
N VAL A 96 7.63 -6.79 7.53
CA VAL A 96 8.04 -6.01 8.70
C VAL A 96 8.94 -4.86 8.26
N ALA A 97 8.61 -3.64 8.66
CA ALA A 97 9.47 -2.47 8.53
C ALA A 97 10.31 -2.27 9.79
N LYS A 98 11.59 -1.96 9.60
CA LYS A 98 12.54 -1.57 10.65
C LYS A 98 13.52 -0.57 10.06
N ALA A 99 14.10 0.31 10.85
CA ALA A 99 15.14 1.24 10.38
C ALA A 99 16.36 0.44 9.87
N PHE A 100 16.74 0.47 8.59
CA PHE A 100 16.16 1.16 7.42
C PHE A 100 15.89 0.18 6.27
N ALA A 101 15.16 -0.90 6.54
CA ALA A 101 14.86 -1.96 5.60
C ALA A 101 13.45 -2.53 5.84
N PHE A 102 12.94 -3.17 4.79
CA PHE A 102 11.76 -4.02 4.88
C PHE A 102 12.19 -5.48 4.83
N ASP A 103 11.47 -6.32 5.55
CA ASP A 103 11.69 -7.76 5.62
C ASP A 103 10.43 -8.47 5.12
N PRO A 104 10.49 -9.28 4.05
CA PRO A 104 11.69 -9.65 3.29
C PRO A 104 12.26 -8.51 2.41
N PRO A 105 13.53 -8.61 1.97
CA PRO A 105 14.19 -7.60 1.12
C PRO A 105 13.68 -7.54 -0.32
N PHE A 106 12.81 -8.48 -0.70
CA PHE A 106 11.93 -8.43 -1.85
C PHE A 106 10.79 -9.42 -1.63
N LEU A 107 9.64 -9.16 -2.23
CA LEU A 107 8.47 -10.05 -2.18
C LEU A 107 8.09 -10.46 -3.61
N ARG A 108 8.03 -11.75 -3.90
CA ARG A 108 7.50 -12.26 -5.18
C ARG A 108 6.01 -12.51 -5.04
N VAL A 109 5.20 -12.06 -5.98
CA VAL A 109 3.74 -12.25 -5.99
C VAL A 109 3.26 -12.60 -7.40
N PRO A 110 2.16 -13.35 -7.57
CA PRO A 110 1.67 -13.70 -8.89
C PRO A 110 0.77 -12.60 -9.47
N ALA A 111 0.91 -12.32 -10.77
CA ALA A 111 0.05 -11.38 -11.47
C ALA A 111 -1.42 -11.85 -11.51
N GLY A 112 -2.35 -10.92 -11.39
CA GLY A 112 -3.80 -11.16 -11.47
C GLY A 112 -4.36 -11.96 -10.30
N ARG A 113 -3.62 -12.09 -9.19
CA ARG A 113 -4.06 -12.76 -7.97
C ARG A 113 -4.17 -11.76 -6.83
N ASP A 114 -5.20 -11.99 -6.03
CA ASP A 114 -5.41 -11.24 -4.80
C ASP A 114 -4.37 -11.64 -3.74
N VAL A 115 -3.71 -10.63 -3.17
CA VAL A 115 -2.76 -10.77 -2.07
C VAL A 115 -3.25 -9.94 -0.88
N THR A 116 -3.41 -10.59 0.27
CA THR A 116 -3.68 -9.91 1.54
C THR A 116 -2.36 -9.57 2.21
N PHE A 117 -2.05 -8.29 2.30
CA PHE A 117 -0.86 -7.78 2.96
C PHE A 117 -1.15 -7.55 4.44
N HIS A 118 -0.25 -8.05 5.29
CA HIS A 118 -0.13 -7.69 6.70
C HIS A 118 1.24 -7.08 6.91
N VAL A 119 1.26 -5.78 7.17
CA VAL A 119 2.48 -5.01 7.30
C VAL A 119 2.51 -4.34 8.68
N THR A 120 3.65 -4.42 9.37
CA THR A 120 3.83 -3.76 10.66
C THR A 120 5.21 -3.12 10.77
N ALA A 121 5.41 -2.29 11.79
CA ALA A 121 6.70 -1.69 12.11
C ALA A 121 7.23 -2.20 13.44
N GLN A 122 8.53 -2.49 13.49
CA GLN A 122 9.19 -2.98 14.71
C GLN A 122 9.65 -1.85 15.64
N ASP A 123 10.00 -0.67 15.10
CA ASP A 123 10.68 0.39 15.85
C ASP A 123 9.94 1.73 15.84
N VAL A 124 9.95 2.45 14.71
CA VAL A 124 9.35 3.78 14.54
C VAL A 124 8.29 3.75 13.45
N VAL A 125 7.63 4.88 13.21
CA VAL A 125 6.69 4.98 12.09
C VAL A 125 7.46 4.92 10.77
N HIS A 126 6.95 4.14 9.82
CA HIS A 126 7.45 4.06 8.45
C HIS A 126 6.30 4.25 7.46
N GLY A 127 6.62 4.67 6.24
CA GLY A 127 5.67 4.65 5.13
C GLY A 127 5.81 3.34 4.34
N TYR A 128 4.70 2.80 3.84
CA TYR A 128 4.69 1.69 2.89
C TYR A 128 3.98 2.12 1.62
N TYR A 129 4.74 2.68 0.68
CA TYR A 129 4.24 3.12 -0.61
C TYR A 129 4.79 2.23 -1.72
N VAL A 130 3.90 1.61 -2.52
CA VAL A 130 4.29 0.83 -3.69
C VAL A 130 4.10 1.67 -4.95
N HIS A 131 5.21 2.06 -5.57
CA HIS A 131 5.22 2.97 -6.71
C HIS A 131 4.40 2.42 -7.89
N GLY A 132 3.59 3.28 -8.50
CA GLY A 132 2.70 2.88 -9.61
C GLY A 132 1.42 2.17 -9.18
N THR A 133 1.12 2.12 -7.88
CA THR A 133 -0.12 1.56 -7.32
C THR A 133 -0.79 2.55 -6.36
N ASN A 134 -1.97 2.17 -5.86
CA ASN A 134 -2.67 2.92 -4.80
C ASN A 134 -2.30 2.45 -3.38
N ILE A 135 -1.35 1.52 -3.23
CA ILE A 135 -0.86 1.08 -1.93
C ILE A 135 -0.01 2.20 -1.34
N ASN A 136 -0.57 2.86 -0.32
CA ASN A 136 0.07 3.94 0.40
C ASN A 136 -0.44 3.93 1.85
N VAL A 137 0.34 3.38 2.77
CA VAL A 137 -0.11 3.14 4.16
C VAL A 137 0.98 3.46 5.16
N ASP A 138 0.61 4.14 6.26
CA ASP A 138 1.48 4.37 7.40
C ASP A 138 1.60 3.11 8.29
N LEU A 139 2.82 2.76 8.66
CA LEU A 139 3.14 1.63 9.51
C LEU A 139 3.46 2.11 10.92
N MET A 140 2.49 2.01 11.82
CA MET A 140 2.68 2.36 13.23
C MET A 140 3.16 1.15 14.04
N PRO A 141 4.21 1.30 14.87
CA PRO A 141 4.64 0.25 15.78
C PRO A 141 3.50 -0.23 16.69
N GLY A 142 3.34 -1.54 16.77
CA GLY A 142 2.30 -2.20 17.55
C GLY A 142 0.91 -2.23 16.92
N GLN A 143 0.77 -1.77 15.67
CA GLN A 143 -0.41 -1.97 14.84
C GLN A 143 -0.05 -2.79 13.60
N VAL A 144 -1.02 -3.55 13.11
CA VAL A 144 -0.93 -4.31 11.87
C VAL A 144 -1.81 -3.64 10.82
N ALA A 145 -1.19 -3.11 9.78
CA ALA A 145 -1.89 -2.65 8.60
C ALA A 145 -2.26 -3.87 7.73
N SER A 146 -3.55 -4.18 7.64
CA SER A 146 -4.09 -5.26 6.83
C SER A 146 -4.86 -4.69 5.63
N PHE A 147 -4.45 -5.03 4.41
CA PHE A 147 -5.17 -4.60 3.20
C PHE A 147 -5.01 -5.61 2.07
N LYS A 148 -5.97 -5.62 1.15
CA LYS A 148 -5.99 -6.52 0.00
C LYS A 148 -5.62 -5.75 -1.27
N SER A 149 -4.76 -6.32 -2.10
CA SER A 149 -4.38 -5.73 -3.39
C SER A 149 -3.99 -6.81 -4.39
N SER A 150 -4.12 -6.49 -5.68
CA SER A 150 -3.70 -7.33 -6.80
C SER A 150 -2.80 -6.52 -7.74
N PHE A 151 -1.91 -7.21 -8.44
CA PHE A 151 -1.02 -6.63 -9.44
C PHE A 151 -1.32 -7.24 -10.80
N ASP A 152 -1.80 -6.45 -11.75
CA ASP A 152 -2.22 -6.99 -13.05
C ASP A 152 -1.06 -7.10 -14.06
N THR A 153 -0.05 -6.24 -13.92
CA THR A 153 1.08 -6.18 -14.85
C THR A 153 2.33 -6.82 -14.21
N PRO A 154 2.93 -7.85 -14.83
CA PRO A 154 4.20 -8.39 -14.37
C PRO A 154 5.32 -7.35 -14.43
N GLY A 155 6.26 -7.42 -13.48
CA GLY A 155 7.39 -6.49 -13.38
C GLY A 155 7.85 -6.22 -11.97
N GLU A 156 8.81 -5.31 -11.82
CA GLU A 156 9.31 -4.88 -10.51
C GLU A 156 8.62 -3.58 -10.08
N TYR A 157 8.05 -3.58 -8.88
CA TYR A 157 7.45 -2.44 -8.24
C TYR A 157 8.29 -2.02 -7.04
N ASN A 158 8.76 -0.78 -7.03
CA ASN A 158 9.56 -0.27 -5.91
C ASN A 158 8.63 0.06 -4.73
N VAL A 159 9.02 -0.40 -3.55
CA VAL A 159 8.42 -0.03 -2.27
C VAL A 159 9.30 1.03 -1.63
N ILE A 160 8.73 2.16 -1.26
CA ILE A 160 9.44 3.34 -0.76
C ILE A 160 8.90 3.70 0.61
N CYS A 161 9.80 3.92 1.57
CA CYS A 161 9.44 4.58 2.82
C CYS A 161 9.29 6.08 2.59
N TYR A 162 8.06 6.60 2.68
CA TYR A 162 7.78 8.03 2.49
C TYR A 162 7.66 8.82 3.81
N GLU A 163 7.47 8.14 4.94
CA GLU A 163 7.41 8.77 6.26
C GLU A 163 8.80 8.80 6.90
N TYR A 164 9.20 9.96 7.43
CA TYR A 164 10.54 10.16 7.94
C TYR A 164 10.81 9.26 9.17
N CYS A 165 11.70 8.28 8.99
CA CYS A 165 12.01 7.27 10.00
C CYS A 165 13.46 7.34 10.56
N GLY A 166 14.22 8.38 10.20
CA GLY A 166 15.58 8.63 10.68
C GLY A 166 16.63 8.80 9.58
N ILE A 167 17.91 8.71 9.94
CA ILE A 167 19.04 9.09 9.06
C ILE A 167 19.14 8.30 7.75
N GLY A 168 18.70 7.04 7.73
CA GLY A 168 18.71 6.17 6.55
C GLY A 168 17.42 6.22 5.73
N HIS A 169 16.46 7.07 6.09
CA HIS A 169 15.12 7.15 5.49
C HIS A 169 15.16 7.19 3.94
N HIS A 170 16.02 8.02 3.37
CA HIS A 170 16.15 8.20 1.92
C HIS A 170 16.60 6.95 1.14
N ASN A 171 17.24 5.98 1.81
CA ASN A 171 17.70 4.73 1.20
C ASN A 171 16.81 3.52 1.55
N MET A 172 15.71 3.74 2.29
CA MET A 172 14.82 2.67 2.71
C MET A 172 13.86 2.29 1.57
N ILE A 173 14.33 1.40 0.71
CA ILE A 173 13.64 0.92 -0.50
C ILE A 173 13.58 -0.61 -0.48
N ASN A 174 12.48 -1.17 -0.98
CA ASN A 174 12.28 -2.61 -1.20
C ASN A 174 11.63 -2.82 -2.59
N LYS A 175 11.41 -4.06 -3.02
CA LYS A 175 10.80 -4.43 -4.29
C LYS A 175 9.71 -5.49 -4.10
N ILE A 176 8.60 -5.31 -4.82
CA ILE A 176 7.65 -6.37 -5.11
C ILE A 176 7.90 -6.82 -6.55
N ILE A 177 8.20 -8.09 -6.74
CA ILE A 177 8.43 -8.71 -8.04
C ILE A 177 7.15 -9.44 -8.41
N VAL A 178 6.45 -8.94 -9.41
CA VAL A 178 5.20 -9.52 -9.91
C VAL A 178 5.55 -10.50 -11.02
N GLU A 179 5.40 -11.79 -10.73
CA GLU A 179 5.64 -12.86 -11.67
C GLU A 179 4.45 -13.02 -12.64
N PRO A 180 4.69 -13.43 -13.89
CA PRO A 180 3.61 -13.75 -14.83
C PRO A 180 2.62 -14.76 -14.26
N ALA A 181 1.34 -14.62 -14.62
CA ALA A 181 0.29 -15.54 -14.19
C ALA A 181 0.63 -16.99 -14.57
N GLY A 182 0.44 -17.91 -13.62
CA GLY A 182 0.78 -19.34 -13.80
C GLY A 182 2.23 -19.70 -13.47
N THR A 183 3.07 -18.74 -13.10
CA THR A 183 4.42 -19.01 -12.57
C THR A 183 4.33 -19.39 -11.09
N ASP A 184 5.07 -20.43 -10.70
CA ASP A 184 5.19 -20.79 -9.28
C ASP A 184 5.97 -19.70 -8.52
N VAL A 185 5.30 -19.06 -7.58
CA VAL A 185 5.92 -18.08 -6.67
C VAL A 185 6.40 -18.78 -5.40
N PRO A 186 7.63 -18.49 -4.92
CA PRO A 186 8.11 -19.07 -3.67
C PRO A 186 7.23 -18.64 -2.49
N THR A 187 6.69 -19.60 -1.73
CA THR A 187 5.96 -19.35 -0.48
C THR A 187 6.68 -19.99 0.71
N VAL A 188 6.58 -19.36 1.87
CA VAL A 188 7.24 -19.79 3.11
C VAL A 188 6.71 -21.14 3.60
N ASN A 189 5.44 -21.43 3.31
CA ASN A 189 4.77 -22.67 3.70
C ASN A 189 4.65 -23.70 2.56
N ALA A 190 5.26 -23.45 1.39
CA ALA A 190 5.37 -24.49 0.38
C ALA A 190 6.12 -25.71 0.97
N PRO A 191 5.64 -26.95 0.73
CA PRO A 191 6.49 -28.11 0.94
C PRO A 191 7.78 -27.88 0.16
N ALA A 192 8.92 -28.17 0.78
CA ALA A 192 10.21 -28.13 0.09
C ALA A 192 10.14 -29.10 -1.10
N THR A 193 9.78 -28.60 -2.27
CA THR A 193 9.75 -29.42 -3.49
C THR A 193 11.19 -29.77 -3.81
N THR A 194 11.51 -31.00 -3.44
CA THR A 194 12.41 -31.95 -4.07
C THR A 194 13.57 -31.33 -4.85
N ALA A 195 14.74 -31.47 -4.24
CA ALA A 195 16.03 -31.67 -4.89
C ALA A 195 16.05 -31.53 -6.41
N GLN A 196 16.83 -30.56 -6.88
CA GLN A 196 17.43 -30.55 -8.21
C GLN A 196 17.75 -31.98 -8.64
N THR A 197 17.02 -32.44 -9.65
CA THR A 197 17.18 -33.76 -10.25
C THR A 197 18.58 -33.86 -10.84
N ALA A 198 19.33 -34.84 -10.37
CA ALA A 198 20.54 -35.32 -11.00
C ALA A 198 20.23 -35.85 -12.41
N THR A 199 21.02 -35.41 -13.40
CA THR A 199 21.41 -36.02 -14.72
C THR A 199 21.79 -34.86 -15.64
N GLN A 200 22.91 -34.76 -16.35
CA GLN A 200 23.97 -35.61 -16.91
C GLN A 200 25.25 -34.71 -16.96
N GLU A 201 26.50 -35.19 -17.00
CA GLU A 201 27.07 -35.91 -18.14
C GLU A 201 28.41 -36.54 -17.73
N THR A 202 28.46 -37.86 -17.90
CA THR A 202 29.66 -38.68 -17.98
C THR A 202 30.37 -38.48 -19.31
N ALA A 203 31.66 -38.12 -19.25
CA ALA A 203 32.76 -38.43 -20.19
C ALA A 203 32.66 -37.80 -21.61
N PRO A 204 33.72 -37.77 -22.44
CA PRO A 204 34.89 -38.67 -22.52
C PRO A 204 36.15 -38.23 -21.76
#